data_AF-A0A7J4FHH8-F1
#
_entry.id   AF-A0A7J4FHH8-F1
#
_cell.length_a   1.000
_cell.length_b   1.000
_cell.length_c   1.000
_cell.angle_alpha   90.00
_cell.angle_beta   90.00
_cell.angle_gamma   90.00
#
_symmetry.space_group_name_H-M   'P 1'
#
loop_
_entity.id
_entity.type
_entity.pdbx_description
1 polymer ?
#
loop_
_entity_poly.entity_id
_entity_poly.type
_entity_poly.pdbx_seq_one_letter_code
_entity_poly.pdbx_strand_id
1 'polypeptide(L)'
;MYNLKVQNPREAQDIIMKKLKAGYGRRVEVNFLKTKLETDLADGRKLWVVDGEIKVRRWLFLKKSWRFTYFVNAEDGRILIMRGKKG
;
A
#
# COMPACT_ATOMS: atom_id res chain seq x y z
N MET A 1 5.53 -24.10 -4.52
CA MET A 1 5.60 -22.72 -3.99
C MET A 1 4.17 -22.23 -3.81
N TYR A 2 3.71 -22.05 -2.57
CA TYR A 2 2.32 -21.66 -2.31
C TYR A 2 2.10 -20.22 -2.79
N ASN A 3 1.24 -20.06 -3.80
CA ASN A 3 0.60 -18.78 -4.12
C ASN A 3 -0.24 -18.38 -2.90
N LEU A 4 0.35 -17.63 -1.98
CA LEU A 4 -0.37 -17.01 -0.89
C LEU A 4 -1.23 -15.90 -1.52
N LYS A 5 -2.43 -16.29 -1.95
CA LYS A 5 -3.50 -15.34 -2.26
C LYS A 5 -3.61 -14.39 -1.07
N VAL A 6 -3.71 -13.09 -1.34
CA VAL A 6 -3.97 -12.08 -0.32
C VAL A 6 -5.44 -12.17 0.02
N GLN A 7 -5.77 -12.89 1.09
CA GLN A 7 -7.15 -13.26 1.43
C GLN A 7 -7.87 -12.18 2.23
N ASN A 8 -7.10 -11.33 2.92
CA ASN A 8 -7.65 -10.36 3.86
C ASN A 8 -6.97 -9.00 3.72
N PRO A 9 -7.61 -7.92 4.19
CA PRO A 9 -7.06 -6.57 4.07
C PRO A 9 -5.75 -6.37 4.84
N ARG A 10 -5.50 -7.14 5.91
CA ARG A 10 -4.28 -7.02 6.73
C ARG A 10 -3.06 -7.48 5.94
N GLU A 11 -3.16 -8.58 5.21
CA GLU A 11 -2.08 -9.07 4.34
C GLU A 11 -1.72 -8.05 3.25
N ALA A 12 -2.72 -7.40 2.65
CA ALA A 12 -2.50 -6.33 1.68
C ALA A 12 -1.77 -5.13 2.30
N GLN A 13 -2.18 -4.73 3.51
CA GLN A 13 -1.53 -3.67 4.28
C GLN A 13 -0.09 -4.04 4.65
N ASP A 14 0.19 -5.29 5.04
CA ASP A 14 1.52 -5.78 5.37
C ASP A 14 2.47 -5.75 4.18
N ILE A 15 1.99 -6.13 2.99
CA ILE A 15 2.75 -6.02 1.74
C ILE A 15 3.18 -4.56 1.50
N ILE A 16 2.24 -3.63 1.65
CA ILE A 16 2.52 -2.20 1.47
C ILE A 16 3.44 -1.65 2.54
N MET A 17 3.23 -2.03 3.81
CA MET A 17 4.08 -1.64 4.92
C MET A 17 5.53 -2.07 4.67
N LYS A 18 5.75 -3.31 4.23
CA LYS A 18 7.09 -3.83 3.85
C LYS A 18 7.69 -3.00 2.71
N LYS A 19 6.92 -2.71 1.66
CA LYS A 19 7.37 -1.89 0.53
C LYS A 19 7.77 -0.47 0.95
N LEU A 20 6.95 0.19 1.78
CA LEU A 20 7.20 1.55 2.26
C LEU A 20 8.41 1.61 3.20
N LYS A 21 8.56 0.64 4.11
CA LYS A 21 9.75 0.55 4.97
C LYS A 21 11.03 0.27 4.18
N ALA A 22 10.95 -0.51 3.10
CA ALA A 22 12.09 -0.74 2.21
C ALA A 22 12.50 0.53 1.44
N GLY A 23 11.53 1.37 1.03
CA GLY A 23 11.81 2.61 0.29
C GLY A 23 12.19 3.81 1.14
N TYR A 24 11.56 4.00 2.30
CA TYR A 24 11.71 5.19 3.15
C TYR A 24 12.45 4.94 4.47
N GLY A 25 12.79 3.67 4.76
CA GLY A 25 13.42 3.24 5.98
C GLY A 25 12.45 2.99 7.14
N ARG A 26 12.97 2.54 8.27
CA ARG A 26 12.18 2.10 9.44
C ARG A 26 11.46 3.23 10.19
N ARG A 27 11.87 4.49 9.97
CA ARG A 27 11.31 5.69 10.65
C ARG A 27 10.07 6.27 9.94
N VAL A 28 9.55 5.55 8.96
CA VAL A 28 8.33 5.94 8.26
C VAL A 28 7.11 5.59 9.11
N GLU A 29 6.24 6.57 9.32
CA GLU A 29 4.93 6.35 9.91
C GLU A 29 3.93 6.16 8.76
N VAL A 30 3.18 5.05 8.80
CA VAL A 30 2.17 4.72 7.80
C VAL A 30 0.84 4.59 8.51
N ASN A 31 -0.15 5.35 8.05
CA ASN A 31 -1.53 5.26 8.53
C ASN A 31 -2.43 4.74 7.41
N PHE A 32 -3.00 3.55 7.57
CA PHE A 32 -3.95 3.00 6.61
C PHE A 32 -5.34 3.58 6.88
N LEU A 33 -5.92 4.22 5.87
CA LEU A 33 -7.22 4.89 5.98
C LEU A 33 -8.35 3.99 5.53
N LYS A 34 -8.17 3.30 4.40
CA LYS A 34 -9.18 2.41 3.84
C LYS A 34 -8.52 1.24 3.14
N THR A 35 -9.13 0.08 3.23
CA THR A 35 -8.73 -1.08 2.44
C THR A 35 -9.99 -1.77 1.95
N LYS A 36 -10.10 -1.94 0.63
CA LYS A 36 -11.25 -2.58 -0.02
C LYS A 36 -10.78 -3.53 -1.10
N LEU A 37 -11.56 -4.57 -1.33
CA LEU A 37 -11.37 -5.46 -2.47
C LEU A 37 -12.21 -4.94 -3.63
N GLU A 38 -11.57 -4.71 -4.76
CA GLU A 38 -12.21 -4.36 -6.02
C GLU A 38 -11.97 -5.46 -7.05
N THR A 39 -12.89 -5.59 -8.00
CA THR A 39 -12.69 -6.42 -9.18
C THR A 39 -12.42 -5.47 -10.34
N ASP A 40 -11.28 -5.65 -11.00
CA ASP A 40 -10.97 -4.93 -12.23
C ASP A 40 -11.98 -5.32 -13.30
N LEU A 41 -12.65 -4.32 -13.87
CA LEU A 41 -13.68 -4.52 -14.89
C LEU A 41 -13.08 -4.90 -16.24
N ALA A 42 -11.80 -4.62 -16.49
CA ALA A 42 -11.12 -4.97 -17.73
C ALA A 42 -10.74 -6.46 -17.78
N ASP A 43 -10.14 -6.96 -16.70
CA ASP A 43 -9.50 -8.28 -16.69
C ASP A 43 -10.16 -9.27 -15.71
N GLY A 44 -11.19 -8.86 -14.96
CA GLY A 44 -11.87 -9.67 -13.94
C GLY A 44 -11.03 -9.97 -12.69
N ARG A 45 -9.81 -9.41 -12.59
CA ARG A 45 -8.87 -9.67 -11.50
C ARG A 45 -9.29 -8.98 -10.21
N LYS A 46 -9.08 -9.66 -9.09
CA LYS A 46 -9.34 -9.09 -7.76
C LYS A 46 -8.14 -8.30 -7.28
N LEU A 47 -8.35 -7.04 -6.91
CA LEU A 47 -7.34 -6.11 -6.43
C LEU A 47 -7.72 -5.58 -5.05
N TRP A 48 -6.79 -5.66 -4.11
CA TRP A 48 -6.88 -4.89 -2.88
C TRP A 48 -6.44 -3.45 -3.13
N VAL A 49 -7.37 -2.53 -2.96
CA VAL A 49 -7.11 -1.09 -2.99
C VAL A 49 -6.89 -0.61 -1.57
N VAL A 50 -5.69 -0.11 -1.30
CA VAL A 50 -5.25 0.33 0.01
C VAL A 50 -4.92 1.81 -0.04
N ASP A 51 -5.75 2.59 0.63
CA ASP A 51 -5.56 4.02 0.83
C ASP A 51 -4.87 4.28 2.15
N GLY A 52 -3.92 5.20 2.16
CA GLY A 52 -3.22 5.58 3.36
C GLY A 52 -2.53 6.93 3.26
N GLU A 53 -1.91 7.30 4.37
CA GLU A 53 -1.01 8.44 4.47
C GLU A 53 0.35 7.94 4.94
N ILE A 54 1.40 8.49 4.36
CA ILE A 54 2.77 8.25 4.79
C ILE A 54 3.33 9.56 5.35
N LYS A 55 3.97 9.46 6.52
CA LYS A 55 4.68 10.56 7.17
C LYS A 55 6.15 10.18 7.28
N VAL A 56 7.00 10.97 6.63
CA VAL A 56 8.46 10.82 6.67
C VAL A 56 9.04 11.98 7.44
N ARG A 57 9.74 11.67 8.54
CA ARG A 57 10.50 12.65 9.32
C ARG A 57 11.96 12.66 8.84
N ARG A 58 12.35 13.69 8.09
CA ARG A 58 13.76 14.00 7.78
C ARG A 58 14.25 15.00 8.82
N TRP A 59 15.16 14.55 9.70
CA TRP A 59 15.74 15.32 10.80
C TRP A 59 14.70 15.89 11.78
N LEU A 60 15.14 16.69 12.76
CA LEU A 60 14.28 17.15 13.85
C LEU A 60 13.07 17.97 13.37
N PHE A 61 13.11 18.58 12.18
CA PHE A 61 12.13 19.60 11.77
C PHE A 61 11.43 19.41 10.40
N LEU A 62 11.91 18.59 9.47
CA LEU A 62 11.24 18.41 8.17
C LEU A 62 10.31 17.17 8.20
N LYS A 63 9.03 17.42 8.45
CA LYS A 63 7.96 16.44 8.27
C LYS A 63 7.38 16.59 6.87
N LYS A 64 7.49 15.56 6.03
CA LYS A 64 6.71 15.47 4.79
C LYS A 64 5.64 14.42 4.97
N SER A 65 4.41 14.76 4.63
CA SER A 65 3.32 13.80 4.55
C SER A 65 2.64 13.87 3.19
N TRP A 66 2.17 12.72 2.71
CA TRP A 66 1.36 12.65 1.51
C TRP A 66 0.44 11.43 1.56
N ARG A 67 -0.65 11.50 0.79
CA ARG A 67 -1.58 10.38 0.64
C ARG A 67 -1.15 9.46 -0.48
N PHE A 68 -1.40 8.18 -0.30
CA PHE A 68 -1.17 7.16 -1.31
C PHE A 68 -2.40 6.28 -1.48
N THR A 69 -2.52 5.73 -2.68
CA THR A 69 -3.39 4.61 -2.99
C THR A 69 -2.55 3.55 -3.69
N TYR A 70 -2.51 2.34 -3.14
CA TYR A 70 -1.86 1.19 -3.74
C TYR A 70 -2.89 0.15 -4.20
N PHE A 71 -2.58 -0.49 -5.31
CA PHE A 71 -3.33 -1.62 -5.84
C PHE A 71 -2.47 -2.88 -5.69
N VAL A 72 -2.95 -3.85 -4.93
CA VAL A 72 -2.29 -5.14 -4.69
C VAL A 72 -3.12 -6.23 -5.35
N ASN A 73 -2.53 -7.02 -6.23
CA ASN A 73 -3.21 -8.16 -6.81
C ASN A 73 -3.50 -9.21 -5.72
N ALA A 74 -4.77 -9.59 -5.59
CA ALA A 74 -5.21 -10.52 -4.56
C ALA A 74 -4.74 -11.96 -4.82
N GLU A 75 -4.32 -12.29 -6.04
CA GLU A 75 -3.91 -13.66 -6.40
C GLU A 75 -2.44 -13.93 -6.13
N ASP A 76 -1.57 -12.96 -6.41
CA ASP A 76 -0.11 -13.11 -6.33
C ASP A 76 0.59 -12.11 -5.39
N GLY A 77 -0.17 -11.18 -4.79
CA GLY A 77 0.35 -10.16 -3.87
C GLY A 77 1.21 -9.09 -4.53
N ARG A 78 1.27 -9.01 -5.87
CA ARG A 78 2.05 -8.00 -6.57
C ARG A 78 1.41 -6.63 -6.45
N ILE A 79 2.22 -5.62 -6.15
CA ILE A 79 1.80 -4.21 -6.17
C ILE A 79 1.80 -3.75 -7.63
N LEU A 80 0.63 -3.41 -8.18
CA LEU A 80 0.47 -3.06 -9.59
C LEU A 80 0.69 -1.57 -9.85
N ILE A 81 0.07 -0.70 -9.04
CA ILE A 81 0.07 0.75 -9.26
C ILE A 81 0.18 1.48 -7.93
N MET A 82 0.99 2.53 -7.90
CA MET A 82 1.02 3.54 -6.84
C MET A 82 0.50 4.86 -7.39
N ARG A 83 -0.59 5.39 -6.82
CA ARG A 83 -0.94 6.80 -7.00
C ARG A 83 -0.56 7.57 -5.75
N GLY A 84 0.45 8.43 -5.85
CA GLY A 84 0.73 9.45 -4.85
C GLY A 84 -0.06 10.71 -5.20
N LYS A 85 -0.96 11.16 -4.32
CA LYS A 85 -1.45 12.54 -4.40
C LYS A 85 -0.45 13.41 -3.65
N LYS A 86 0.34 14.20 -4.39
CA LYS A 86 1.01 15.38 -3.79
C LYS A 86 -0.09 16.35 -3.39
N GLY A 87 -0.12 16.71 -2.11
CA GLY A 87 -0.79 17.93 -1.66
C GLY A 87 0.00 19.15 -2.11
#